data_AF-K1SP46-F1
#
_entry.id   AF-K1SP46-F1
#
_cell.length_a   1.000
_cell.length_b   1.000
_cell.length_c   1.000
_cell.angle_alpha   90.00
_cell.angle_beta   90.00
_cell.angle_gamma   90.00
#
_symmetry.space_group_name_H-M   'P 1'
#
loop_
_entity.id
_entity.type
_entity.pdbx_description
1 polymer ?
#
loop_
_entity_poly.entity_id
_entity_poly.type
_entity_poly.pdbx_seq_one_letter_code
_entity_poly.pdbx_strand_id
1 'polypeptide(L)'
;DMDECLRLENLAPHHKLFLLKYRAGLCKIDVREQSKKMFDEITVRDLIKVESVGNVKNYSLLEAGTGFVIGEDTTLSASIPAVEAAKYIGFLQFVPKVLRGNHYHFRKVEYMLILQGRMHATFQKYDDSEAVIEEIWEKGDLVRTLPGCVHTLTALGESNVLTIEFSPQPYVARDVLMNDKK
;
A
#
# COMPACT_ATOMS: atom_id res chain seq x y z
N ASP A 1 2.98 26.23 -9.09
CA ASP A 1 3.81 27.02 -10.02
C ASP A 1 3.47 26.57 -11.43
N MET A 2 3.39 27.44 -12.45
CA MET A 2 3.16 26.95 -13.83
C MET A 2 4.27 25.96 -14.28
N ASP A 3 5.37 25.94 -13.52
CA ASP A 3 6.55 25.07 -13.55
C ASP A 3 6.34 23.64 -12.97
N GLU A 4 5.19 23.31 -12.35
CA GLU A 4 4.83 21.94 -11.91
C GLU A 4 4.60 21.00 -13.12
N CYS A 5 4.50 21.59 -14.31
CA CYS A 5 4.15 20.99 -15.58
C CYS A 5 5.33 20.66 -16.52
N LEU A 6 6.61 20.77 -16.10
CA LEU A 6 7.72 19.96 -16.66
C LEU A 6 7.83 18.68 -15.83
N ARG A 7 6.74 17.92 -15.87
CA ARG A 7 6.15 17.02 -14.88
C ARG A 7 7.16 15.98 -14.40
N LEU A 8 6.65 15.03 -13.65
CA LEU A 8 7.23 13.71 -13.41
C LEU A 8 7.61 12.96 -14.71
N GLU A 9 8.14 13.57 -15.77
CA GLU A 9 7.34 13.67 -16.98
C GLU A 9 7.25 12.40 -17.82
N ASN A 10 8.04 11.38 -17.52
CA ASN A 10 7.85 10.03 -18.05
C ASN A 10 8.16 8.98 -16.97
N LEU A 11 7.77 9.26 -15.72
CA LEU A 11 8.38 8.69 -14.53
C LEU A 11 8.29 7.16 -14.46
N ALA A 12 9.40 6.55 -14.03
CA ALA A 12 9.60 5.11 -13.81
C ALA A 12 10.85 4.78 -12.96
N PRO A 13 11.17 5.45 -11.84
CA PRO A 13 11.96 4.72 -10.81
C PRO A 13 11.33 4.84 -9.42
N HIS A 14 10.53 3.82 -9.08
CA HIS A 14 9.52 3.68 -8.01
C HIS A 14 8.81 4.97 -7.57
N HIS A 15 8.34 5.63 -8.64
CA HIS A 15 7.83 6.98 -8.73
C HIS A 15 8.51 7.99 -7.83
N LYS A 16 9.80 8.10 -8.20
CA LYS A 16 10.90 8.97 -7.79
C LYS A 16 11.11 8.96 -6.28
N LEU A 17 11.41 7.77 -5.78
CA LEU A 17 11.77 7.44 -4.40
C LEU A 17 10.71 7.89 -3.39
N PHE A 18 9.47 7.41 -3.61
CA PHE A 18 8.25 7.79 -2.90
C PHE A 18 8.11 9.33 -2.78
N LEU A 19 8.44 9.98 -3.90
CA LEU A 19 8.68 11.41 -4.11
C LEU A 19 9.50 12.09 -3.02
N LEU A 20 10.68 11.48 -2.83
CA LEU A 20 11.78 11.84 -1.93
C LEU A 20 11.47 11.59 -0.45
N LYS A 21 10.98 10.36 -0.22
CA LYS A 21 10.65 9.73 1.06
C LYS A 21 9.49 10.36 1.83
N TYR A 22 8.69 11.18 1.16
CA TYR A 22 7.76 12.12 1.81
C TYR A 22 8.50 13.30 2.47
N ARG A 23 9.38 13.94 1.68
CA ARG A 23 10.08 15.20 1.96
C ARG A 23 10.31 15.52 3.45
N ALA A 24 11.14 14.66 4.06
CA ALA A 24 12.10 15.01 5.11
C ALA A 24 11.77 14.79 6.61
N GLY A 25 10.69 14.11 7.00
CA GLY A 25 10.54 13.60 8.39
C GLY A 25 11.05 12.18 8.67
N LEU A 26 11.99 11.71 7.86
CA LEU A 26 12.00 10.39 7.23
C LEU A 26 12.47 9.24 8.13
N CYS A 27 12.03 8.04 7.78
CA CYS A 27 12.89 6.84 7.73
C CYS A 27 14.29 7.22 7.16
N LYS A 28 15.23 7.54 8.06
CA LYS A 28 16.44 8.36 7.87
C LYS A 28 17.37 7.81 6.79
N ILE A 29 17.88 8.65 5.88
CA ILE A 29 19.18 8.55 5.13
C ILE A 29 19.19 9.59 3.98
N ASP A 30 20.37 10.20 3.74
CA ASP A 30 20.71 11.29 2.79
C ASP A 30 20.97 10.81 1.35
N VAL A 31 20.57 11.60 0.33
CA VAL A 31 20.17 11.10 -1.02
C VAL A 31 21.04 11.64 -2.18
N ARG A 32 22.08 12.43 -1.94
CA ARG A 32 22.66 13.24 -3.03
C ARG A 32 23.57 12.52 -4.03
N GLU A 33 24.14 11.35 -3.71
CA GLU A 33 25.10 10.67 -4.61
C GLU A 33 24.72 9.24 -5.03
N GLN A 34 23.77 8.57 -4.36
CA GLN A 34 23.44 7.15 -4.60
C GLN A 34 22.44 6.87 -5.73
N SER A 35 21.78 7.91 -6.26
CA SER A 35 20.54 7.75 -7.03
C SER A 35 20.65 6.80 -8.23
N LYS A 36 21.67 6.92 -9.09
CA LYS A 36 21.68 6.15 -10.37
C LYS A 36 21.85 4.63 -10.24
N LYS A 37 22.63 4.11 -9.28
CA LYS A 37 22.82 2.66 -9.09
C LYS A 37 21.66 2.01 -8.33
N MET A 38 21.06 2.77 -7.41
CA MET A 38 19.98 2.31 -6.54
C MET A 38 18.65 2.07 -7.26
N PHE A 39 18.47 2.57 -8.50
CA PHE A 39 17.21 2.47 -9.25
C PHE A 39 17.01 1.11 -9.93
N ASP A 40 18.08 0.50 -10.43
CA ASP A 40 18.04 -0.84 -11.02
C ASP A 40 17.93 -1.92 -9.92
N GLU A 41 18.18 -1.56 -8.66
CA GLU A 41 18.17 -2.46 -7.51
C GLU A 41 16.80 -2.59 -6.83
N ILE A 42 15.80 -1.80 -7.25
CA ILE A 42 14.48 -1.80 -6.60
C ILE A 42 13.67 -2.99 -7.08
N THR A 43 13.38 -3.85 -6.13
CA THR A 43 12.61 -5.05 -6.31
C THR A 43 11.15 -4.79 -5.93
N VAL A 44 10.27 -5.71 -6.30
CA VAL A 44 8.86 -5.65 -5.87
C VAL A 44 8.76 -5.67 -4.33
N ARG A 45 9.70 -6.35 -3.65
CA ARG A 45 9.76 -6.43 -2.18
C ARG A 45 9.98 -5.07 -1.52
N ASP A 46 10.58 -4.11 -2.23
CA ASP A 46 10.77 -2.76 -1.71
C ASP A 46 9.49 -1.90 -1.84
N LEU A 47 8.58 -2.29 -2.73
CA LEU A 47 7.32 -1.60 -2.97
C LEU A 47 6.20 -2.04 -2.02
N ILE A 48 6.37 -3.19 -1.38
CA ILE A 48 5.42 -3.72 -0.41
C ILE A 48 6.02 -3.80 0.98
N LYS A 49 5.20 -3.59 2.00
CA LYS A 49 5.58 -3.93 3.38
C LYS A 49 4.38 -4.60 4.05
N VAL A 50 4.58 -5.83 4.49
CA VAL A 50 3.61 -6.58 5.28
C VAL A 50 4.04 -6.50 6.74
N GLU A 51 3.13 -6.08 7.60
CA GLU A 51 3.33 -6.03 9.05
C GLU A 51 2.13 -6.69 9.73
N SER A 52 2.36 -7.56 10.71
CA SER A 52 1.27 -8.07 11.53
C SER A 52 0.97 -7.07 12.64
N VAL A 53 -0.28 -6.60 12.70
CA VAL A 53 -0.74 -5.79 13.83
C VAL A 53 -0.94 -6.70 15.04
N GLY A 54 -0.44 -6.26 16.19
CA GLY A 54 -0.56 -7.04 17.42
C GLY A 54 -2.01 -7.24 17.86
N ASN A 55 -2.26 -8.33 18.58
CA ASN A 55 -3.57 -8.66 19.14
C ASN A 55 -3.88 -7.91 20.46
N VAL A 56 -2.99 -7.00 20.87
CA VAL A 56 -3.10 -6.25 22.13
C VAL A 56 -3.31 -4.78 21.81
N LYS A 57 -4.38 -4.22 22.37
CA LYS A 57 -4.69 -2.80 22.27
C LYS A 57 -3.58 -1.97 22.95
N ASN A 58 -2.82 -1.22 22.16
CA ASN A 58 -1.79 -0.32 22.68
C ASN A 58 -2.42 1.04 23.02
N TYR A 59 -2.88 1.19 24.27
CA TYR A 59 -3.52 2.41 24.76
C TYR A 59 -2.65 3.66 24.62
N SER A 60 -1.33 3.53 24.80
CA SER A 60 -0.41 4.66 24.66
C SER A 60 -0.36 5.21 23.24
N LEU A 61 -0.44 4.36 22.22
CA LEU A 61 -0.54 4.79 20.82
C LEU A 61 -1.90 5.42 20.48
N LEU A 62 -2.95 5.06 21.20
CA LEU A 62 -4.30 5.61 21.01
C LEU A 62 -4.46 6.97 21.66
N GLU A 63 -3.90 7.14 22.86
CA GLU A 63 -3.99 8.40 23.60
C GLU A 63 -3.00 9.44 23.08
N ALA A 64 -1.86 9.01 22.51
CA ALA A 64 -0.83 9.91 21.97
C ALA A 64 -0.81 9.99 20.43
N GLY A 65 -1.54 9.14 19.71
CA GLY A 65 -1.53 9.06 18.25
C GLY A 65 -2.78 9.59 17.57
N THR A 66 -2.67 9.88 16.29
CA THR A 66 -3.72 10.40 15.38
C THR A 66 -4.51 9.29 14.67
N GLY A 67 -4.53 8.08 15.23
CA GLY A 67 -5.12 6.87 14.62
C GLY A 67 -6.58 6.61 15.01
N PHE A 68 -7.20 5.62 14.37
CA PHE A 68 -8.54 5.11 14.73
C PHE A 68 -8.48 3.62 15.08
N VAL A 69 -9.41 3.15 15.92
CA VAL A 69 -9.59 1.74 16.29
C VAL A 69 -10.96 1.30 15.80
N ILE A 70 -11.00 0.15 15.13
CA ILE A 70 -12.24 -0.56 14.88
C ILE A 70 -12.23 -1.79 15.78
N GLY A 71 -13.27 -1.92 16.60
CA GLY A 71 -13.43 -3.09 17.43
C GLY A 71 -14.89 -3.29 17.78
N GLU A 72 -15.35 -4.52 17.61
CA GLU A 72 -16.22 -5.17 18.59
C GLU A 72 -15.89 -6.67 18.59
N ASP A 73 -15.84 -7.25 19.79
CA ASP A 73 -15.63 -8.64 20.18
C ASP A 73 -14.74 -9.53 19.30
N THR A 74 -13.55 -9.85 19.84
CA THR A 74 -12.41 -10.60 19.24
C THR A 74 -11.41 -9.78 18.41
N THR A 75 -10.87 -8.76 19.09
CA THR A 75 -9.43 -8.42 19.14
C THR A 75 -8.71 -8.31 17.78
N LEU A 76 -9.18 -7.42 16.91
CA LEU A 76 -8.26 -6.77 15.96
C LEU A 76 -8.31 -5.26 16.14
N SER A 77 -7.63 -4.77 17.17
CA SER A 77 -7.41 -3.34 17.36
C SER A 77 -6.14 -2.93 16.63
N ALA A 78 -6.27 -2.47 15.39
CA ALA A 78 -5.16 -1.79 14.71
C ALA A 78 -5.15 -0.32 15.11
N SER A 79 -4.02 0.15 15.64
CA SER A 79 -3.73 1.59 15.74
C SER A 79 -2.78 1.89 14.62
N ILE A 80 -3.25 2.60 13.60
CA ILE A 80 -2.39 3.08 12.52
C ILE A 80 -1.85 4.42 12.97
N PRO A 81 -0.56 4.55 13.33
CA PRO A 81 0.04 5.85 13.60
C PRO A 81 0.04 6.63 12.29
N ALA A 82 -0.96 7.49 12.17
CA ALA A 82 -1.10 8.43 11.09
C ALA A 82 -0.06 9.54 11.28
N VAL A 83 1.16 9.35 10.77
CA VAL A 83 2.06 10.50 10.54
C VAL A 83 1.29 11.59 9.76
N GLU A 84 0.29 11.17 8.98
CA GLU A 84 -0.73 12.00 8.36
C GLU A 84 -2.13 11.40 8.43
N ALA A 85 -3.15 12.25 8.48
CA ALA A 85 -4.55 11.84 8.48
C ALA A 85 -4.92 11.02 7.24
N ALA A 86 -5.72 9.97 7.44
CA ALA A 86 -6.35 9.23 6.34
C ALA A 86 -7.34 10.16 5.60
N LYS A 87 -7.07 10.41 4.32
CA LYS A 87 -7.96 11.19 3.43
C LYS A 87 -8.90 10.31 2.62
N TYR A 88 -8.68 8.99 2.67
CA TYR A 88 -9.55 7.97 2.11
C TYR A 88 -9.56 6.77 3.04
N ILE A 89 -10.75 6.21 3.29
CA ILE A 89 -10.98 4.94 3.96
C ILE A 89 -12.09 4.22 3.20
N GLY A 90 -11.85 2.97 2.84
CA GLY A 90 -12.81 2.07 2.22
C GLY A 90 -12.95 0.80 3.05
N PHE A 91 -14.19 0.35 3.26
CA PHE A 91 -14.47 -0.99 3.77
C PHE A 91 -14.76 -1.89 2.58
N LEU A 92 -13.94 -2.93 2.40
CA LEU A 92 -14.01 -3.78 1.22
C LEU A 92 -14.33 -5.22 1.60
N GLN A 93 -15.21 -5.82 0.81
CA GLN A 93 -15.45 -7.25 0.80
C GLN A 93 -14.92 -7.86 -0.49
N PHE A 94 -14.10 -8.90 -0.37
CA PHE A 94 -13.64 -9.71 -1.49
C PHE A 94 -14.36 -11.05 -1.45
N VAL A 95 -15.08 -11.35 -2.53
CA VAL A 95 -15.83 -12.60 -2.69
C VAL A 95 -14.86 -13.70 -3.17
N PRO A 96 -14.99 -14.95 -2.70
CA PRO A 96 -14.18 -16.08 -3.14
C PRO A 96 -13.99 -16.16 -4.64
N LYS A 97 -12.76 -16.48 -5.08
CA LYS A 97 -12.43 -16.79 -6.48
C LYS A 97 -12.66 -15.65 -7.48
N VAL A 98 -12.98 -14.43 -7.02
CA VAL A 98 -13.09 -13.23 -7.86
C VAL A 98 -11.80 -12.43 -7.76
N LEU A 99 -11.09 -12.31 -8.88
CA LEU A 99 -9.92 -11.45 -9.00
C LEU A 99 -10.36 -9.98 -8.93
N ARG A 100 -9.76 -9.22 -8.02
CA ARG A 100 -9.85 -7.76 -7.95
C ARG A 100 -8.46 -7.15 -8.08
N GLY A 101 -8.38 -5.88 -8.45
CA GLY A 101 -7.10 -5.20 -8.66
C GLY A 101 -6.73 -5.18 -10.14
N ASN A 102 -5.56 -5.71 -10.48
CA ASN A 102 -4.90 -5.61 -11.79
C ASN A 102 -4.71 -4.15 -12.24
N HIS A 103 -4.36 -3.31 -11.29
CA HIS A 103 -4.01 -1.92 -11.54
C HIS A 103 -2.84 -1.54 -10.63
N TYR A 104 -2.33 -0.36 -10.89
CA TYR A 104 -1.39 0.32 -10.01
C TYR A 104 -1.82 1.77 -9.85
N HIS A 105 -1.32 2.37 -8.79
CA HIS A 105 -1.50 3.79 -8.55
C HIS A 105 -0.30 4.57 -9.04
N PHE A 106 -0.58 5.72 -9.66
CA PHE A 106 0.48 6.65 -10.05
C PHE A 106 1.04 7.41 -8.83
N ARG A 107 0.21 7.73 -7.83
CA ARG A 107 0.59 8.56 -6.66
C ARG A 107 0.14 8.03 -5.31
N LYS A 108 -1.01 7.34 -5.23
CA LYS A 108 -1.59 6.89 -3.96
C LYS A 108 -0.73 5.81 -3.29
N VAL A 109 -0.52 5.95 -1.98
CA VAL A 109 -0.09 4.84 -1.12
C VAL A 109 -1.33 4.16 -0.58
N GLU A 110 -1.33 2.85 -0.68
CA GLU A 110 -2.44 2.04 -0.21
C GLU A 110 -1.99 1.25 1.00
N TYR A 111 -2.82 1.31 2.03
CA TYR A 111 -2.72 0.43 3.17
C TYR A 111 -3.95 -0.45 3.18
N MET A 112 -3.75 -1.75 3.33
CA MET A 112 -4.84 -2.71 3.45
C MET A 112 -4.66 -3.53 4.72
N LEU A 113 -5.63 -3.44 5.62
CA LEU A 113 -5.71 -4.24 6.83
C LEU A 113 -6.71 -5.39 6.61
N ILE A 114 -6.27 -6.63 6.81
CA ILE A 114 -7.16 -7.79 6.76
C ILE A 114 -7.88 -7.94 8.11
N LEU A 115 -9.21 -7.85 8.08
CA LEU A 115 -10.06 -8.02 9.26
C LEU A 115 -10.51 -9.47 9.44
N GLN A 116 -10.71 -10.17 8.32
CA GLN A 116 -11.22 -11.53 8.29
C GLN A 116 -10.79 -12.23 7.00
N GLY A 117 -10.56 -13.54 7.08
CA GLY A 117 -10.31 -14.41 5.93
C GLY A 117 -8.82 -14.46 5.56
N ARG A 118 -8.54 -15.06 4.39
CA ARG A 118 -7.20 -15.14 3.81
C ARG A 118 -7.19 -14.61 2.38
N MET A 119 -6.26 -13.74 2.07
CA MET A 119 -6.10 -13.12 0.75
C MET A 119 -4.88 -13.73 0.06
N HIS A 120 -5.01 -14.09 -1.22
CA HIS A 120 -3.85 -14.26 -2.10
C HIS A 120 -3.65 -12.97 -2.87
N ALA A 121 -2.43 -12.46 -2.81
CA ALA A 121 -2.06 -11.22 -3.45
C ALA A 121 -0.84 -11.43 -4.34
N THR A 122 -0.87 -10.86 -5.54
CA THR A 122 0.30 -10.83 -6.43
C THR A 122 0.75 -9.40 -6.63
N PHE A 123 2.06 -9.21 -6.77
CA PHE A 123 2.68 -7.91 -6.98
C PHE A 123 3.72 -7.98 -8.08
N GLN A 124 3.78 -6.94 -8.88
CA GLN A 124 4.84 -6.74 -9.87
C GLN A 124 5.12 -5.24 -10.00
N LYS A 125 6.29 -4.88 -10.52
CA LYS A 125 6.52 -3.49 -10.92
C LYS A 125 5.78 -3.25 -12.24
N TYR A 126 5.19 -2.08 -12.40
CA TYR A 126 4.44 -1.78 -13.63
C TYR A 126 5.33 -1.75 -14.90
N ASP A 127 6.63 -1.53 -14.74
CA ASP A 127 7.63 -1.48 -15.81
C ASP A 127 8.39 -2.80 -16.02
N ASP A 128 8.20 -3.80 -15.15
CA ASP A 128 8.89 -5.09 -15.16
C ASP A 128 7.88 -6.23 -14.91
N SER A 129 7.50 -6.91 -15.99
CA SER A 129 6.54 -8.02 -15.96
C SER A 129 7.15 -9.35 -15.52
N GLU A 130 8.47 -9.47 -15.46
CA GLU A 130 9.15 -10.75 -15.20
C GLU A 130 9.25 -11.06 -13.71
N ALA A 131 9.29 -10.04 -12.87
CA ALA A 131 9.37 -10.17 -11.42
C ALA A 131 7.98 -10.07 -10.78
N VAL A 132 7.32 -11.22 -10.59
CA VAL A 132 6.09 -11.34 -9.79
C VAL A 132 6.41 -11.94 -8.43
N ILE A 133 5.91 -11.34 -7.36
CA ILE A 133 5.90 -11.96 -6.03
C ILE A 133 4.46 -12.26 -5.62
N GLU A 134 4.31 -13.32 -4.83
CA GLU A 134 3.03 -13.72 -4.26
C GLU A 134 3.10 -13.67 -2.75
N GLU A 135 2.00 -13.27 -2.13
CA GLU A 135 1.82 -13.23 -0.69
C GLU A 135 0.47 -13.84 -0.30
N ILE A 136 0.43 -14.45 0.89
CA ILE A 136 -0.81 -14.84 1.54
C ILE A 136 -0.95 -13.98 2.79
N TRP A 137 -2.05 -13.25 2.87
CA TRP A 137 -2.35 -12.38 4.01
C TRP A 137 -3.50 -12.94 4.81
N GLU A 138 -3.42 -12.80 6.13
CA GLU A 138 -4.40 -13.30 7.08
C GLU A 138 -4.89 -12.18 7.99
N LYS A 139 -5.91 -12.46 8.80
CA LYS A 139 -6.43 -11.50 9.78
C LYS A 139 -5.28 -10.90 10.60
N GLY A 140 -5.20 -9.58 10.61
CA GLY A 140 -4.16 -8.83 11.31
C GLY A 140 -2.98 -8.41 10.45
N ASP A 141 -2.88 -8.84 9.20
CA ASP A 141 -1.88 -8.29 8.30
C ASP A 141 -2.28 -6.90 7.82
N LEU A 142 -1.37 -5.95 8.01
CA LEU A 142 -1.39 -4.61 7.45
C LEU A 142 -0.36 -4.55 6.33
N VAL A 143 -0.84 -4.29 5.12
CA VAL A 143 0.01 -4.24 3.94
C VAL A 143 0.03 -2.85 3.37
N ARG A 144 1.23 -2.30 3.23
CA ARG A 144 1.47 -1.08 2.48
C ARG A 144 1.92 -1.40 1.07
N THR A 145 1.24 -0.83 0.09
CA THR A 145 1.61 -0.87 -1.33
C THR A 145 1.99 0.52 -1.79
N LEU A 146 3.20 0.67 -2.34
CA LEU A 146 3.69 1.92 -2.90
C LEU A 146 3.23 2.11 -4.36
N PRO A 147 3.18 3.37 -4.84
CA PRO A 147 2.88 3.67 -6.25
C PRO A 147 3.76 2.90 -7.23
N GLY A 148 3.20 2.57 -8.40
CA GLY A 148 3.88 1.78 -9.43
C GLY A 148 3.94 0.27 -9.17
N CYS A 149 3.41 -0.19 -8.03
CA CYS A 149 3.25 -1.61 -7.76
C CYS A 149 1.88 -2.08 -8.28
N VAL A 150 1.91 -2.83 -9.38
CA VAL A 150 0.71 -3.51 -9.88
C VAL A 150 0.37 -4.61 -8.90
N HIS A 151 -0.90 -4.71 -8.53
CA HIS A 151 -1.34 -5.71 -7.59
C HIS A 151 -2.67 -6.34 -7.96
N THR A 152 -2.81 -7.62 -7.65
CA THR A 152 -4.06 -8.36 -7.76
C THR A 152 -4.37 -9.02 -6.43
N LEU A 153 -5.67 -9.20 -6.15
CA LEU A 153 -6.17 -9.67 -4.87
C LEU A 153 -7.30 -10.66 -5.11
N THR A 154 -7.17 -11.86 -4.55
CA THR A 154 -8.19 -12.91 -4.63
C THR A 154 -8.43 -13.51 -3.24
N ALA A 155 -9.69 -13.54 -2.81
CA ALA A 155 -10.05 -14.23 -1.57
C ALA A 155 -9.80 -15.74 -1.71
N LEU A 156 -9.01 -16.29 -0.78
CA LEU A 156 -8.69 -17.72 -0.72
C LEU A 156 -9.76 -18.51 0.05
N GLY A 157 -10.10 -19.69 -0.48
CA GLY A 157 -11.10 -20.58 0.10
C GLY A 157 -12.53 -20.23 -0.33
N GLU A 158 -13.50 -20.53 0.55
CA GLU A 158 -14.93 -20.38 0.27
C GLU A 158 -15.59 -19.23 1.07
N SER A 159 -14.82 -18.49 1.88
CA SER A 159 -15.32 -17.39 2.71
C SER A 159 -14.86 -16.03 2.19
N ASN A 160 -15.67 -15.00 2.42
CA ASN A 160 -15.31 -13.63 2.08
C ASN A 160 -14.09 -13.17 2.90
N VAL A 161 -13.27 -12.32 2.30
CA VAL A 161 -12.25 -11.54 2.99
C VAL A 161 -12.78 -10.14 3.22
N LEU A 162 -12.69 -9.67 4.46
CA LEU A 162 -13.08 -8.30 4.84
C LEU A 162 -11.81 -7.49 5.10
N THR A 163 -11.72 -6.32 4.49
CA THR A 163 -10.55 -5.45 4.65
C THR A 163 -10.95 -4.00 4.89
N ILE A 164 -10.05 -3.27 5.53
CA ILE A 164 -10.05 -1.81 5.47
C ILE A 164 -8.92 -1.41 4.55
N GLU A 165 -9.26 -0.61 3.57
CA GLU A 165 -8.31 0.08 2.72
C GLU A 165 -8.24 1.53 3.16
N PHE A 166 -7.05 2.12 3.26
CA PHE A 166 -6.94 3.54 3.57
C PHE A 166 -5.70 4.17 2.93
N SER A 167 -5.74 5.48 2.80
CA SER A 167 -4.67 6.27 2.18
C SER A 167 -4.57 7.67 2.78
N PRO A 168 -3.36 8.23 2.93
CA PRO A 168 -3.16 9.63 3.27
C PRO A 168 -3.47 10.57 2.09
N GLN A 169 -3.70 10.03 0.89
CA GLN A 169 -4.16 10.78 -0.29
C GLN A 169 -5.67 10.58 -0.52
N PRO A 170 -6.41 11.61 -1.00
CA PRO A 170 -7.81 11.43 -1.39
C PRO A 170 -7.92 10.54 -2.63
N TYR A 171 -9.09 9.93 -2.83
CA TYR A 171 -9.35 9.18 -4.05
C TYR A 171 -9.37 10.10 -5.28
N VAL A 172 -8.63 9.71 -6.32
CA VAL A 172 -8.55 10.41 -7.61
C VAL A 172 -8.61 9.37 -8.71
N ALA A 173 -9.72 9.30 -9.46
CA ALA A 173 -9.95 8.23 -10.44
C ALA A 173 -8.84 8.11 -11.49
N ARG A 174 -8.31 9.24 -11.98
CA ARG A 174 -7.17 9.28 -12.93
C ARG A 174 -5.84 8.75 -12.37
N ASP A 175 -5.76 8.48 -11.08
CA ASP A 175 -4.58 7.90 -10.43
C ASP A 175 -4.54 6.37 -10.56
N VAL A 176 -5.66 5.75 -10.94
CA VAL A 176 -5.77 4.30 -11.17
C VAL A 176 -5.40 4.01 -12.61
N LEU A 177 -4.38 3.20 -12.82
CA LEU A 177 -3.91 2.80 -14.14
C LEU A 177 -3.98 1.27 -14.25
N MET A 178 -4.71 0.77 -15.24
CA MET A 178 -4.83 -0.67 -15.47
C MET A 178 -3.50 -1.25 -15.97
N ASN A 179 -3.21 -2.48 -15.57
CA ASN A 179 -2.10 -3.22 -16.12
C ASN A 179 -2.56 -3.95 -17.39
N ASP A 180 -2.46 -3.26 -18.53
CA ASP A 180 -2.90 -3.75 -19.84
C ASP A 180 -1.79 -4.46 -20.65
N LYS A 181 -0.60 -4.64 -20.06
CA LYS A 181 0.51 -5.35 -20.71
C LYS A 181 0.15 -6.85 -20.80
N LYS A 182 -0.19 -7.28 -22.02
CA LYS A 182 -0.30 -8.68 -22.44
C LYS A 182 0.96 -9.11 -23.17
#